data_AF-A0A0N4WL15-F1
#
_entry.id   AF-A0A0N4WL15-F1
#
_cell.length_a   1.000
_cell.length_b   1.000
_cell.length_c   1.000
_cell.angle_alpha   90.00
_cell.angle_beta   90.00
_cell.angle_gamma   90.00
#
_symmetry.space_group_name_H-M   'P 1'
#
loop_
_entity.id
_entity.type
_entity.pdbx_description
1 polymer ?
#
loop_
_entity_poly.entity_id
_entity_poly.type
_entity_poly.pdbx_seq_one_letter_code
_entity_poly.pdbx_strand_id
1 'polypeptide(L)'
;MECEVGGEQRFFFIKNARVCSLDDRLIQSVILYKNHNSSHTNITNPTICDVCDKSPGLTHLFCDSGEFCSEYTKVKIACTQGFPGFNVGTLRDNLDSAYMQRDEVLPGVRGKQDAEVVQDVTSTFFLLLAIYFPAVTGIMTGTNMSGVC
;
A
#
# COMPACT_ATOMS: atom_id res chain seq x y z
N MET A 1 30.05 -22.10 -4.47
CA MET A 1 29.09 -21.37 -3.63
C MET A 1 28.12 -20.70 -4.59
N GLU A 2 26.98 -21.35 -4.80
CA GLU A 2 25.97 -20.96 -5.78
C GLU A 2 25.23 -19.72 -5.25
N CYS A 3 25.25 -18.63 -6.01
CA CYS A 3 24.35 -17.51 -5.77
C CYS A 3 22.99 -17.89 -6.36
N GLU A 4 22.14 -18.48 -5.54
CA GLU A 4 20.75 -18.72 -5.89
C GLU A 4 20.02 -17.37 -5.96
N VAL A 5 19.70 -16.94 -7.18
CA VAL A 5 18.92 -15.73 -7.46
C VAL A 5 17.48 -16.00 -7.02
N GLY A 6 17.18 -15.73 -5.75
CA GLY A 6 15.84 -15.84 -5.15
C GLY A 6 14.83 -14.78 -5.63
N GLY A 7 14.95 -14.30 -6.87
CA GLY A 7 14.12 -13.24 -7.44
C GLY A 7 12.78 -13.72 -8.01
N GLU A 8 12.69 -14.96 -8.49
CA GLU A 8 11.49 -15.42 -9.21
C GLU A 8 10.36 -15.86 -8.27
N GLN A 9 10.66 -16.40 -7.09
CA GLN A 9 9.61 -16.94 -6.21
C GLN A 9 8.74 -15.85 -5.56
N ARG A 10 9.31 -14.68 -5.24
CA ARG A 10 8.51 -13.55 -4.70
C ARG A 10 7.54 -12.99 -5.72
N PHE A 11 7.91 -13.01 -7.00
CA PHE A 11 7.09 -12.46 -8.08
C PHE A 11 5.78 -13.24 -8.26
N PHE A 12 5.81 -14.55 -8.07
CA PHE A 12 4.62 -15.41 -8.12
C PHE A 12 3.65 -15.16 -6.95
N PHE A 13 4.14 -14.88 -5.75
CA PHE A 13 3.28 -14.54 -4.60
C PHE A 13 2.58 -13.19 -4.77
N ILE A 14 3.24 -12.21 -5.39
CA ILE A 14 2.68 -10.86 -5.60
C ILE A 14 1.56 -10.88 -6.67
N LYS A 15 1.61 -11.79 -7.65
CA LYS A 15 0.60 -11.89 -8.71
C LYS A 15 -0.82 -12.18 -8.21
N ASN A 16 -1.01 -12.69 -7.00
CA ASN A 16 -2.32 -12.92 -6.41
C ASN A 16 -2.58 -12.05 -5.17
N ALA A 17 -1.72 -11.04 -4.92
CA ALA A 17 -1.94 -10.10 -3.85
C ALA A 17 -3.15 -9.22 -4.18
N ARG A 18 -4.21 -9.35 -3.38
CA ARG A 18 -5.42 -8.54 -3.48
C ARG A 18 -5.43 -7.50 -2.37
N VAL A 19 -6.00 -6.34 -2.68
CA VAL A 19 -6.07 -5.20 -1.78
C VAL A 19 -7.49 -4.68 -1.78
N CYS A 20 -7.93 -4.17 -0.63
CA CYS A 20 -9.22 -3.52 -0.50
C CYS A 20 -9.03 -2.01 -0.58
N SER A 21 -9.76 -1.37 -1.49
CA SER A 21 -9.75 0.08 -1.67
C SER A 21 -11.15 0.68 -1.50
N LEU A 22 -11.17 1.90 -1.00
CA LEU A 22 -12.32 2.77 -0.87
C LEU A 22 -12.16 3.86 -1.96
N ASP A 23 -12.77 3.62 -3.12
CA ASP A 23 -12.37 4.16 -4.43
C ASP A 23 -10.85 3.97 -4.63
N ASP A 24 -10.06 5.04 -4.48
CA ASP A 24 -8.59 5.03 -4.65
C ASP A 24 -7.81 5.00 -3.32
N ARG A 25 -8.50 4.91 -2.17
CA ARG A 25 -7.89 4.93 -0.84
C ARG A 25 -7.71 3.52 -0.31
N LEU A 26 -6.49 3.14 0.04
CA LEU A 26 -6.23 1.80 0.56
C LEU A 26 -6.63 1.68 2.03
N ILE A 27 -7.34 0.60 2.36
CA ILE A 27 -7.71 0.27 3.75
C ILE A 27 -6.69 -0.70 4.33
N GLN A 28 -6.36 -0.52 5.61
CA GLN A 28 -5.46 -1.46 6.30
C GLN A 28 -6.13 -2.83 6.49
N SER A 29 -5.43 -3.90 6.11
CA SER A 29 -5.96 -5.27 6.18
C SER A 29 -6.32 -5.72 7.60
N VAL A 30 -5.56 -5.29 8.61
CA VAL A 30 -5.79 -5.59 10.04
C VAL A 30 -7.21 -5.22 10.48
N ILE A 31 -7.73 -4.13 9.92
CA ILE A 31 -8.99 -3.52 10.32
C ILE A 31 -10.16 -4.25 9.68
N LEU A 32 -9.97 -4.72 8.45
CA LEU A 32 -10.94 -5.55 7.74
C LEU A 32 -11.16 -6.88 8.48
N TYR A 33 -10.07 -7.52 8.93
CA TYR A 33 -10.17 -8.77 9.70
C TYR A 33 -10.75 -8.57 11.10
N LYS A 34 -10.44 -7.45 11.78
CA LYS A 34 -10.97 -7.14 13.12
C LYS A 34 -12.47 -6.81 13.12
N ASN A 35 -12.96 -6.18 12.05
CA ASN A 35 -14.34 -5.71 11.92
C ASN A 35 -15.20 -6.60 11.01
N HIS A 36 -14.72 -7.79 10.66
CA HIS A 36 -15.51 -8.76 9.93
C HIS A 36 -16.60 -9.32 10.86
N ASN A 37 -17.86 -9.01 10.54
CA ASN A 37 -18.98 -9.64 11.21
C ASN A 37 -19.08 -11.08 10.69
N SER A 38 -18.95 -12.08 11.58
CA SER A 38 -19.09 -13.51 11.27
C SER A 38 -20.42 -13.90 10.62
N SER A 39 -21.34 -12.94 10.41
CA SER A 39 -22.65 -13.17 9.80
C SER A 39 -22.63 -13.43 8.29
N HIS A 40 -21.56 -13.14 7.54
CA HIS A 40 -21.63 -13.22 6.07
C HIS A 40 -20.96 -14.41 5.40
N THR A 41 -20.13 -15.20 6.07
CA THR A 41 -19.62 -16.44 5.50
C THR A 41 -19.21 -17.42 6.59
N ASN A 42 -19.73 -18.65 6.54
CA ASN A 42 -19.27 -19.80 7.32
C ASN A 42 -17.92 -20.32 6.76
N ILE A 43 -16.97 -19.40 6.54
CA ILE A 43 -15.67 -19.65 5.90
C ILE A 43 -14.61 -19.61 7.00
N THR A 44 -13.89 -20.72 7.15
CA THR A 44 -12.84 -20.89 8.17
C THR A 44 -11.57 -20.08 7.86
N ASN A 45 -11.42 -19.59 6.63
CA ASN A 45 -10.24 -18.87 6.12
C ASN A 45 -10.65 -17.75 5.15
N PRO A 46 -11.20 -16.62 5.66
CA PRO A 46 -11.68 -15.55 4.80
C PRO A 46 -10.54 -14.85 4.06
N THR A 47 -10.69 -14.64 2.76
CA THR A 47 -9.74 -13.88 1.95
C THR A 47 -10.00 -12.37 2.10
N ILE A 48 -9.05 -11.54 1.70
CA ILE A 48 -9.19 -10.07 1.79
C ILE A 48 -10.42 -9.56 1.03
N CYS A 49 -10.84 -10.22 -0.06
CA CYS A 49 -12.03 -9.81 -0.80
C CYS A 49 -13.33 -10.21 -0.11
N ASP A 50 -13.32 -11.30 0.65
CA ASP A 50 -14.51 -11.75 1.37
C ASP A 50 -14.82 -10.81 2.54
N VAL A 51 -13.80 -10.13 3.05
CA VAL A 51 -13.91 -9.15 4.14
C VAL A 51 -13.93 -7.70 3.65
N CYS A 52 -13.76 -7.46 2.34
CA CYS A 52 -13.72 -6.13 1.72
C CYS A 52 -15.13 -5.64 1.37
N ASP A 53 -15.96 -5.51 2.40
CA ASP A 53 -17.33 -5.04 2.28
C ASP A 53 -17.59 -3.87 3.24
N LYS A 54 -18.65 -3.09 2.97
CA LYS A 54 -19.15 -2.05 3.90
C LYS A 54 -19.82 -2.70 5.10
N SER A 55 -19.04 -3.42 5.91
CA SER A 55 -19.52 -4.08 7.12
C SER A 55 -20.00 -3.02 8.13
N PRO A 56 -20.93 -3.37 9.03
CA PRO A 56 -21.36 -2.46 10.09
C PRO A 56 -20.20 -2.02 10.99
N GLY A 57 -19.18 -2.87 11.19
CA GLY A 57 -17.97 -2.53 11.94
C GLY A 57 -17.09 -1.50 11.23
N LEU A 58 -16.90 -1.66 9.92
CA LEU A 58 -16.16 -0.67 9.12
C LEU A 58 -16.92 0.67 9.05
N THR A 59 -18.25 0.60 8.92
CA THR A 59 -19.11 1.78 8.94
C THR A 59 -19.04 2.51 10.28
N HIS A 60 -19.04 1.81 11.42
CA HIS A 60 -18.86 2.44 12.73
C HIS A 60 -17.49 3.13 12.84
N LEU A 61 -16.43 2.52 12.30
CA LEU A 61 -15.10 3.12 12.33
C LEU A 61 -15.04 4.45 11.57
N PHE A 62 -15.68 4.56 10.41
CA PHE A 62 -15.68 5.80 9.62
C PHE A 62 -16.77 6.80 10.01
N CYS A 63 -17.87 6.34 10.61
CA CYS A 63 -19.03 7.19 10.94
C CYS A 63 -19.15 7.60 12.42
N ASP A 64 -18.18 7.28 13.28
CA ASP A 64 -18.20 7.69 14.70
C ASP A 64 -18.16 9.23 14.87
N SER A 65 -17.49 9.92 13.95
CA SER A 65 -17.50 11.38 13.82
C SER A 65 -18.10 11.76 12.45
N GLY A 66 -19.21 12.52 12.46
CA GLY A 66 -20.08 12.71 11.29
C GLY A 66 -19.45 13.32 10.02
N GLU A 67 -18.23 13.88 10.11
CA GLU A 67 -17.51 14.48 8.98
C GLU A 67 -17.12 13.43 7.93
N PHE A 68 -16.47 12.33 8.36
CA PHE A 68 -16.02 11.24 7.48
C PHE A 68 -17.16 10.34 6.98
N CYS A 69 -18.30 10.33 7.68
CA CYS A 69 -19.45 9.48 7.33
C CYS A 69 -20.11 9.87 6.00
N SER A 70 -20.23 11.18 5.77
CA SER A 70 -20.86 11.73 4.56
C SER A 70 -20.05 11.43 3.29
N GLU A 71 -18.72 11.29 3.44
CA GLU A 71 -17.79 10.93 2.38
C GLU A 71 -17.76 9.41 2.18
N TYR A 72 -17.61 8.64 3.28
CA TYR A 72 -17.60 7.17 3.26
C TYR A 72 -18.86 6.54 2.63
N THR A 73 -20.04 7.13 2.86
CA THR A 73 -21.29 6.63 2.28
C THR A 73 -21.34 6.77 0.76
N LYS A 74 -20.73 7.81 0.19
CA LYS A 74 -20.69 8.08 -1.25
C LYS A 74 -19.67 7.23 -2.00
N VAL A 75 -18.57 6.88 -1.33
CA VAL A 75 -17.44 6.17 -1.92
C VAL A 75 -17.74 4.68 -2.10
N LYS A 76 -17.24 4.06 -3.18
CA LYS A 76 -17.42 2.62 -3.42
C LYS A 76 -16.28 1.83 -2.79
N ILE A 77 -16.60 0.68 -2.18
CA ILE A 77 -15.58 -0.28 -1.75
C ILE A 77 -15.34 -1.30 -2.87
N ALA A 78 -14.08 -1.62 -3.14
CA ALA A 78 -13.70 -2.59 -4.17
C ALA A 78 -12.50 -3.43 -3.73
N CYS A 79 -12.56 -4.73 -4.02
CA CYS A 79 -11.40 -5.59 -3.94
C CYS A 79 -10.70 -5.61 -5.30
N THR A 80 -9.48 -5.10 -5.37
CA THR A 80 -8.68 -5.01 -6.60
C THR A 80 -7.39 -5.80 -6.47
N GLN A 81 -6.77 -6.11 -7.60
CA GLN A 81 -5.48 -6.76 -7.60
C GLN A 81 -4.37 -5.72 -7.47
N GLY A 82 -3.50 -5.87 -6.47
CA GLY A 82 -2.44 -4.90 -6.19
C GLY A 82 -1.34 -4.88 -7.25
N PHE A 83 -1.16 -5.98 -7.99
CA PHE A 83 -0.23 -6.07 -9.10
C PHE A 83 -0.94 -6.51 -10.40
N PRO A 84 -1.34 -5.56 -11.26
CA PRO A 84 -2.04 -5.87 -12.51
C PRO A 84 -1.11 -6.46 -13.59
N GLY A 85 0.20 -6.48 -13.37
CA GLY A 85 1.20 -6.91 -14.36
C GLY A 85 1.90 -5.74 -15.05
N PHE A 86 2.82 -6.06 -15.95
CA PHE A 86 3.50 -5.07 -16.77
C PHE A 86 2.62 -4.69 -17.97
N ASN A 87 2.00 -3.51 -17.90
CA ASN A 87 1.20 -2.94 -18.98
C ASN A 87 1.61 -1.49 -19.22
N VAL A 88 1.69 -1.08 -20.49
CA VAL A 88 2.00 0.29 -20.90
C VAL A 88 0.95 1.28 -20.38
N GLY A 89 -0.32 0.86 -20.26
CA GLY A 89 -1.37 1.68 -19.65
C GLY A 89 -1.04 2.06 -18.21
N THR A 90 -0.82 1.05 -17.36
CA THR A 90 -0.42 1.27 -15.95
C THR A 90 0.88 2.06 -15.83
N LEU A 91 1.83 1.85 -16.74
CA LEU A 91 3.08 2.61 -16.73
C LEU A 91 2.82 4.10 -16.97
N ARG A 92 1.94 4.44 -17.93
CA ARG A 92 1.54 5.83 -18.19
C ARG A 92 0.81 6.46 -17.01
N ASP A 93 -0.08 5.72 -16.36
CA ASP A 93 -0.84 6.21 -15.20
C ASP A 93 0.07 6.53 -14.00
N ASN A 94 1.27 5.94 -13.93
CA ASN A 94 2.25 6.14 -12.85
C ASN A 94 3.44 7.03 -13.24
N LEU A 95 3.40 7.73 -14.38
CA LEU A 95 4.50 8.61 -14.80
C LEU A 95 4.59 9.91 -13.99
N ASP A 96 3.46 10.38 -13.48
CA ASP A 96 3.39 11.65 -12.77
C ASP A 96 3.87 11.53 -11.32
N SER A 97 4.42 12.64 -10.80
CA SER A 97 4.88 12.70 -9.41
C SER A 97 3.70 12.78 -8.45
N ALA A 98 3.62 11.86 -7.48
CA ALA A 98 2.65 11.88 -6.39
C ALA A 98 3.35 12.20 -5.05
N TYR A 99 3.78 13.46 -4.87
CA TYR A 99 4.29 13.92 -3.58
C TYR A 99 3.13 14.17 -2.61
N MET A 100 3.33 13.78 -1.36
CA MET A 100 2.28 13.74 -0.34
C MET A 100 2.84 14.22 0.99
N GLN A 101 2.00 14.85 1.80
CA GLN A 101 2.34 15.26 3.16
C GLN A 101 2.10 14.13 4.15
N ARG A 102 2.66 14.28 5.35
CA ARG A 102 2.36 13.39 6.47
C ARG A 102 0.84 13.32 6.70
N ASP A 103 0.36 12.11 6.96
CA ASP A 103 -1.06 11.78 7.22
C ASP A 103 -2.00 11.89 6.00
N GLU A 104 -1.46 12.07 4.81
CA GLU A 104 -2.23 12.03 3.56
C GLU A 104 -2.40 10.58 3.06
N VAL A 105 -3.55 10.28 2.45
CA VAL A 105 -3.84 9.01 1.76
C VAL A 105 -3.74 9.15 0.24
N LEU A 106 -4.09 10.34 -0.26
CA LEU A 106 -3.87 10.76 -1.64
C LEU A 106 -3.27 12.18 -1.61
N PRO A 107 -2.59 12.64 -2.67
CA PRO A 107 -2.05 14.00 -2.73
C PRO A 107 -3.11 15.05 -2.35
N GLY A 108 -2.90 15.75 -1.22
CA GLY A 108 -3.82 16.78 -0.72
C GLY A 108 -5.09 16.26 -0.01
N VAL A 109 -5.22 14.94 0.18
CA VAL A 109 -6.34 14.33 0.90
C VAL A 109 -5.81 13.67 2.17
N ARG A 110 -6.18 14.24 3.32
CA ARG A 110 -5.93 13.62 4.62
C ARG A 110 -6.86 12.44 4.82
N GLY A 111 -6.32 11.34 5.32
CA GLY A 111 -7.14 10.20 5.69
C GLY A 111 -7.03 9.85 7.16
N LYS A 112 -7.75 8.81 7.53
CA LYS A 112 -7.82 8.35 8.91
C LYS A 112 -6.71 7.34 9.18
N GLN A 113 -5.71 7.72 9.97
CA GLN A 113 -4.54 6.89 10.30
C GLN A 113 -4.92 5.53 10.92
N ASP A 114 -6.04 5.50 11.64
CA ASP A 114 -6.56 4.30 12.31
C ASP A 114 -7.37 3.37 11.40
N ALA A 115 -7.54 3.70 10.10
CA ALA A 115 -8.42 2.99 9.16
C ALA A 115 -7.78 2.78 7.79
N GLU A 116 -7.18 3.84 7.25
CA GLU A 116 -6.61 3.92 5.92
C GLU A 116 -5.09 3.86 5.96
N VAL A 117 -4.49 3.51 4.83
CA VAL A 117 -3.03 3.56 4.65
C VAL A 117 -2.64 5.00 4.40
N VAL A 118 -2.06 5.64 5.41
CA VAL A 118 -1.59 7.03 5.37
C VAL A 118 -0.08 7.10 5.19
N GLN A 119 0.39 8.24 4.73
CA GLN A 119 1.81 8.50 4.59
C GLN A 119 2.47 8.87 5.92
N ASP A 120 3.51 8.12 6.30
CA ASP A 120 4.21 8.29 7.59
C ASP A 120 5.07 9.57 7.65
N VAL A 121 5.68 9.94 6.51
CA VAL A 121 6.56 11.12 6.40
C VAL A 121 6.27 11.91 5.13
N THR A 122 6.31 13.24 5.21
CA THR A 122 6.16 14.11 4.04
C THR A 122 7.21 13.79 2.97
N SER A 123 6.78 13.46 1.76
CA SER A 123 7.65 13.15 0.63
C SER A 123 7.96 14.41 -0.17
N THR A 124 9.24 14.65 -0.41
CA THR A 124 9.73 15.73 -1.27
C THR A 124 10.83 15.22 -2.17
N PHE A 125 11.09 15.91 -3.28
CA PHE A 125 12.18 15.57 -4.20
C PHE A 125 13.52 15.41 -3.47
N PHE A 126 13.88 16.36 -2.60
CA PHE A 126 15.14 16.32 -1.87
C PHE A 126 15.21 15.20 -0.83
N LEU A 127 14.10 14.86 -0.17
CA LEU A 127 14.06 13.75 0.76
C LEU A 127 14.30 12.41 0.03
N LEU A 128 13.62 12.19 -1.11
CA LEU A 128 13.83 10.99 -1.92
C LEU A 128 15.26 10.92 -2.47
N LEU A 129 15.82 12.05 -2.90
CA LEU A 129 17.20 12.14 -3.34
C LEU A 129 18.17 11.80 -2.20
N ALA A 130 17.93 12.29 -0.98
CA ALA A 130 18.74 11.97 0.19
C ALA A 130 18.68 10.47 0.55
N ILE A 131 17.52 9.83 0.40
CA ILE A 131 17.36 8.38 0.61
C ILE A 131 18.07 7.57 -0.48
N TYR A 132 18.05 8.04 -1.74
CA TYR A 132 18.67 7.35 -2.86
C TYR A 132 20.19 7.56 -2.92
N PHE A 133 20.69 8.69 -2.42
CA PHE A 133 22.11 9.06 -2.53
C PHE A 133 23.09 7.98 -2.04
N PRO A 134 22.87 7.29 -0.90
CA PRO A 134 23.72 6.18 -0.47
C PRO A 134 23.89 5.06 -1.50
N ALA A 135 22.90 4.82 -2.37
CA ALA A 135 22.94 3.76 -3.38
C ALA A 135 23.98 4.02 -4.48
N VAL A 136 24.36 5.27 -4.72
CA VAL A 136 25.39 5.66 -5.71
C VAL A 136 26.74 5.98 -5.07
N THR A 137 26.84 5.92 -3.74
CA THR A 137 28.11 6.01 -3.02
C THR A 137 28.81 4.65 -3.02
N GLY A 138 30.11 4.62 -3.26
CA GLY A 138 30.88 3.36 -3.39
C GLY A 138 31.92 3.34 -4.50
N ILE A 139 31.98 4.37 -5.37
CA ILE A 139 33.01 4.47 -6.42
C ILE A 139 34.45 4.49 -5.84
N MET A 140 34.60 4.86 -4.58
CA MET A 140 35.91 4.96 -3.90
C MET A 140 36.30 3.71 -3.09
N THR A 141 35.43 2.69 -2.99
CA THR A 141 35.80 1.41 -2.36
C THR A 141 36.66 0.53 -3.28
N GLY A 142 36.76 0.88 -4.57
CA GLY A 142 37.64 0.22 -5.54
C GLY A 142 39.13 0.59 -5.43
N THR A 143 39.51 1.59 -4.63
CA THR A 143 40.92 2.01 -4.50
C THR A 143 41.57 1.59 -3.18
N ASN A 144 40.85 0.93 -2.27
CA ASN A 144 41.41 0.35 -1.03
C ASN A 144 41.35 -1.19 -1.02
N MET A 145 41.73 -1.80 -2.15
CA MET A 145 42.26 -3.17 -2.20
C MET A 145 43.74 -3.13 -2.64
N SER A 146 44.55 -2.31 -1.96
CA SER A 146 45.96 -2.65 -1.84
C SER A 146 46.10 -3.61 -0.65
N GLY A 147 45.84 -4.89 -0.94
CA GLY A 147 46.20 -6.04 -0.09
C GLY A 147 45.23 -6.39 1.05
N VAL A 148 44.31 -7.32 0.81
CA VAL A 148 44.32 -8.69 1.37
C VAL A 148 43.22 -9.52 0.69
N CYS A 149 43.50 -10.82 0.53
CA CYS A 149 42.62 -11.85 -0.03
C CYS A 149 41.23 -11.91 0.60
#